data_AF-A0A8J5FRR5-F1
#
_entry.id   AF-A0A8J5FRR5-F1
#
_cell.length_a   1.000
_cell.length_b   1.000
_cell.length_c   1.000
_cell.angle_alpha   90.00
_cell.angle_beta   90.00
_cell.angle_gamma   90.00
#
_symmetry.space_group_name_H-M   'P 1'
#
loop_
_entity.id
_entity.type
_entity.pdbx_description
1 polymer ?
#
loop_
_entity_poly.entity_id
_entity_poly.type
_entity_poly.pdbx_seq_one_letter_code
_entity_poly.pdbx_strand_id
1 'polypeptide(L)'
;MVSRLNGLPLEARMVGGLLNTNMDVNHWNNILNNEIWQIPEYGLLPVSQISYHYLPVPLKQCIAFCSLFPRGYWFAEDKLIRIWNAEGFIVPQANRRMEDVGKSYFQELVNRFPTYKISIKPCVIYQYLGSMLSQQG
;
A
#
# COMPACT_ATOMS: atom_id res chain seq x y z
N MET A 1 -13.05 6.52 -15.07
CA MET A 1 -11.73 6.42 -14.39
C MET A 1 -11.05 7.78 -14.27
N VAL A 2 -10.89 8.54 -15.36
CA VAL A 2 -10.37 9.93 -15.28
C VAL A 2 -11.22 10.81 -14.37
N SER A 3 -12.54 10.63 -14.36
CA SER A 3 -13.46 11.33 -13.44
C SER A 3 -13.26 11.03 -11.94
N ARG A 4 -12.56 9.95 -11.59
CA ARG A 4 -12.20 9.59 -10.20
C ARG A 4 -10.83 10.14 -9.80
N LEU A 5 -10.08 10.70 -10.76
CA LEU A 5 -8.82 11.39 -10.55
C LEU A 5 -9.15 12.88 -10.46
N ASN A 6 -8.79 13.54 -9.37
CA ASN A 6 -8.89 14.97 -9.15
C ASN A 6 -7.90 15.79 -10.01
N GLY A 7 -7.53 15.27 -11.19
CA GLY A 7 -6.56 15.89 -12.10
C GLY A 7 -5.11 15.85 -11.60
N LEU A 8 -4.81 15.11 -10.52
CA LEU A 8 -3.46 15.07 -9.95
C LEU A 8 -2.62 13.96 -10.63
N PRO A 9 -1.43 14.27 -11.18
CA PRO A 9 -0.54 13.27 -11.79
C PRO A 9 -0.18 12.11 -10.85
N LEU A 10 -0.11 12.40 -9.55
CA LEU A 10 0.15 11.41 -8.51
C LEU A 10 -0.99 10.38 -8.40
N GLU A 11 -2.24 10.80 -8.52
CA GLU A 11 -3.38 9.90 -8.48
C GLU A 11 -3.43 9.00 -9.71
N ALA A 12 -3.14 9.56 -10.89
CA ALA A 12 -3.03 8.78 -12.12
C ALA A 12 -1.97 7.68 -11.99
N ARG A 13 -0.83 7.99 -11.36
CA ARG A 13 0.24 7.01 -11.15
C ARG A 13 -0.12 5.94 -10.11
N MET A 14 -0.82 6.30 -9.02
CA MET A 14 -1.32 5.31 -8.06
C MET A 14 -2.36 4.38 -8.68
N VAL A 15 -3.29 4.92 -9.47
CA VAL A 15 -4.22 4.11 -10.26
C VAL A 15 -3.44 3.18 -11.18
N GLY A 16 -2.48 3.68 -11.95
CA GLY A 16 -1.62 2.83 -12.79
C GLY A 16 -0.90 1.72 -12.03
N GLY A 17 -0.40 2.00 -10.82
CA GLY A 17 0.24 1.02 -9.95
C GLY A 17 -0.71 -0.06 -9.44
N LEU A 18 -1.91 0.32 -8.98
CA LEU A 18 -2.96 -0.62 -8.58
C LEU A 18 -3.38 -1.51 -9.76
N LEU A 19 -3.55 -0.91 -10.93
CA LEU A 19 -4.03 -1.59 -12.13
C LEU A 19 -3.03 -2.57 -12.71
N ASN A 20 -1.73 -2.32 -12.55
CA ASN A 20 -0.68 -3.23 -12.99
C ASN A 20 -0.68 -4.56 -12.22
N THR A 21 -1.51 -4.69 -11.18
CA THR A 21 -1.58 -5.92 -10.36
C THR A 21 -2.45 -6.99 -11.01
N ASN A 22 -3.43 -6.59 -11.84
CA ASN A 22 -4.29 -7.50 -12.56
C ASN A 22 -4.89 -6.79 -13.79
N MET A 23 -4.67 -7.33 -14.99
CA MET A 23 -5.11 -6.74 -16.27
C MET A 23 -6.53 -7.14 -16.71
N ASP A 24 -7.26 -7.94 -15.91
CA ASP A 24 -8.61 -8.40 -16.24
C ASP A 24 -9.68 -7.29 -16.12
N VAL A 25 -10.40 -7.00 -17.20
CA VAL A 25 -11.41 -5.90 -17.24
C VAL A 25 -12.48 -6.02 -16.14
N ASN A 26 -12.89 -7.24 -15.75
CA ASN A 26 -13.89 -7.40 -14.69
C ASN A 26 -13.35 -6.99 -13.32
N HIS A 27 -12.10 -7.33 -13.02
CA HIS A 27 -11.40 -6.83 -11.83
C HIS A 27 -11.39 -5.29 -11.78
N TRP A 28 -11.26 -4.63 -12.92
CA TRP A 28 -11.22 -3.16 -13.01
C TRP A 28 -12.58 -2.55 -12.77
N ASN A 29 -13.63 -3.14 -13.34
CA ASN A 29 -15.01 -2.71 -13.09
C ASN A 29 -15.34 -2.82 -11.59
N ASN A 30 -14.87 -3.87 -10.92
CA ASN A 30 -15.05 -4.02 -9.48
C ASN A 30 -14.31 -2.94 -8.69
N ILE A 31 -13.06 -2.59 -9.05
CA ILE A 31 -12.34 -1.48 -8.44
C ILE A 31 -13.09 -0.15 -8.65
N LEU A 32 -13.57 0.13 -9.87
CA LEU A 32 -14.24 1.38 -10.22
C LEU A 32 -15.57 1.59 -9.51
N ASN A 33 -16.29 0.49 -9.26
CA ASN A 33 -17.60 0.51 -8.60
C ASN A 33 -17.50 0.35 -7.08
N ASN A 34 -16.29 0.25 -6.52
CA ASN A 34 -16.08 0.08 -5.09
C ASN A 34 -16.58 1.31 -4.30
N GLU A 35 -17.34 1.08 -3.22
CA GLU A 35 -17.90 2.12 -2.37
C GLU A 35 -16.84 2.97 -1.66
N ILE A 36 -15.60 2.47 -1.53
CA ILE A 36 -14.48 3.19 -0.92
C ILE A 36 -14.20 4.52 -1.65
N TRP A 37 -14.48 4.62 -2.95
CA TRP A 37 -14.39 5.89 -3.68
C TRP A 37 -15.26 7.02 -3.10
N GLN A 38 -16.28 6.67 -2.31
CA GLN A 38 -17.28 7.58 -1.78
C GLN A 38 -17.08 7.85 -0.29
N ILE A 39 -16.11 7.22 0.38
CA ILE A 39 -15.85 7.40 1.81
C ILE A 39 -15.02 8.67 1.99
N PRO A 40 -15.59 9.75 2.57
CA PRO A 40 -14.84 10.95 2.86
C PRO A 40 -13.97 10.67 4.08
N GLU A 41 -12.69 10.45 3.86
CA GLU A 41 -11.76 10.14 4.95
C GLU A 41 -10.63 11.14 5.02
N TYR A 42 -10.40 11.61 6.24
CA TYR A 42 -9.36 12.47 6.79
C TYR A 42 -8.13 12.73 5.88
N GLY A 43 -8.33 13.44 4.77
CA GLY A 43 -7.27 13.90 3.87
C GLY A 43 -6.56 12.81 3.05
N LEU A 44 -7.08 11.59 2.96
CA LEU A 44 -6.56 10.58 2.02
C LEU A 44 -7.21 10.73 0.66
N LEU A 45 -6.40 10.65 -0.40
CA LEU A 45 -6.93 10.57 -1.76
C LEU A 45 -7.69 9.24 -1.90
N PRO A 46 -8.92 9.21 -2.44
CA PRO A 46 -9.71 7.97 -2.57
C PRO A 46 -8.96 6.81 -3.24
N VAL A 47 -8.09 7.13 -4.20
CA VAL A 47 -7.21 6.14 -4.85
C VAL A 47 -6.23 5.46 -3.88
N SER A 48 -5.72 6.17 -2.87
CA SER A 48 -4.80 5.59 -1.89
C SER A 48 -5.52 4.60 -0.96
N GLN A 49 -6.77 4.89 -0.59
CA GLN A 49 -7.59 3.97 0.21
C GLN A 49 -7.84 2.68 -0.55
N ILE A 50 -8.14 2.80 -1.84
CA ILE A 50 -8.42 1.64 -2.70
C ILE A 50 -7.15 0.85 -2.96
N SER A 51 -6.03 1.53 -3.24
CA SER A 51 -4.73 0.88 -3.39
C SER A 51 -4.37 0.06 -2.15
N TYR A 52 -4.65 0.59 -0.95
CA TYR A 52 -4.47 -0.12 0.31
C TYR A 52 -5.50 -1.25 0.51
N HIS A 53 -6.77 -1.03 0.19
CA HIS A 53 -7.84 -2.02 0.34
C HIS A 53 -7.52 -3.30 -0.43
N TYR A 54 -7.13 -3.16 -1.70
CA TYR A 54 -6.76 -4.25 -2.61
C TYR A 54 -5.31 -4.75 -2.42
N LEU A 55 -4.64 -4.33 -1.35
CA LEU A 55 -3.31 -4.81 -1.02
C LEU A 55 -3.40 -6.19 -0.32
N PRO A 56 -2.56 -7.16 -0.70
CA PRO A 56 -2.48 -8.43 0.03
C PRO A 56 -2.13 -8.23 1.52
N VAL A 57 -2.62 -9.12 2.38
CA VAL A 57 -2.41 -9.04 3.85
C VAL A 57 -0.93 -8.91 4.25
N PRO A 58 0.01 -9.70 3.70
CA PRO A 58 1.43 -9.59 4.05
C PRO A 58 2.01 -8.20 3.77
N LEU A 59 1.56 -7.56 2.69
CA LEU A 59 1.97 -6.23 2.28
C LEU A 59 1.36 -5.14 3.18
N LYS A 60 0.12 -5.34 3.68
CA LYS A 60 -0.48 -4.45 4.70
C LYS A 60 0.35 -4.44 5.99
N GLN A 61 0.84 -5.60 6.44
CA GLN A 61 1.73 -5.70 7.61
C GLN A 61 3.06 -4.96 7.38
N CYS A 62 3.68 -5.15 6.21
CA CYS A 62 4.91 -4.46 5.84
C CYS A 62 4.76 -2.93 5.89
N ILE A 63 3.65 -2.40 5.34
CA ILE A 63 3.35 -0.97 5.39
C ILE A 63 3.08 -0.51 6.83
N ALA A 64 2.29 -1.27 7.60
CA ALA A 64 1.97 -0.93 8.99
C ALA A 64 3.25 -0.82 9.83
N PHE A 65 4.21 -1.72 9.64
CA PHE A 65 5.52 -1.62 10.26
C PHE A 65 6.27 -0.33 9.86
N CYS A 66 6.30 0.01 8.56
CA CYS A 66 6.93 1.26 8.12
C CYS A 66 6.29 2.50 8.74
N SER A 67 5.02 2.44 9.15
CA SER A 67 4.38 3.55 9.85
C SER A 67 5.01 3.84 11.21
N LEU A 68 5.65 2.86 11.88
CA LEU A 68 6.31 3.00 13.19
C LEU A 68 7.42 4.05 13.25
N PHE A 69 7.89 4.54 12.10
CA PHE A 69 9.04 5.42 11.99
C PHE A 69 8.62 6.84 11.60
N PRO A 70 9.35 7.87 12.07
CA PRO A 70 8.97 9.28 11.88
C PRO A 70 9.01 9.74 10.42
N ARG A 71 8.50 10.95 10.17
CA ARG A 71 8.47 11.49 8.80
C ARG A 71 9.89 11.52 8.22
N GLY A 72 10.06 11.10 6.97
CA GLY A 72 11.30 11.20 6.22
C GLY A 72 12.34 10.13 6.55
N TYR A 73 12.04 9.20 7.46
CA TYR A 73 12.94 8.10 7.76
C TYR A 73 13.12 7.20 6.53
N TRP A 74 14.39 6.95 6.19
CA TRP A 74 14.76 6.15 5.03
C TRP A 74 15.37 4.82 5.45
N PHE A 75 14.88 3.74 4.83
CA PHE A 75 15.46 2.42 4.96
C PHE A 75 16.20 2.06 3.66
N ALA A 76 17.39 1.50 3.81
CA ALA A 76 17.97 0.72 2.73
C ALA A 76 17.06 -0.50 2.44
N GLU A 77 16.83 -0.80 1.16
CA GLU A 77 15.91 -1.86 0.71
C GLU A 77 16.24 -3.21 1.37
N ASP A 78 17.51 -3.60 1.32
CA ASP A 78 18.01 -4.85 1.89
C ASP A 78 17.79 -4.92 3.41
N LYS A 79 17.99 -3.80 4.12
CA LYS A 79 17.74 -3.71 5.55
C LYS A 79 16.26 -3.87 5.87
N LEU A 80 15.39 -3.20 5.11
CA LEU A 80 13.93 -3.29 5.32
C LEU A 80 13.41 -4.70 5.07
N ILE A 81 13.87 -5.34 3.99
CA ILE A 81 13.50 -6.72 3.66
C ILE A 81 13.94 -7.69 4.76
N ARG A 82 15.15 -7.52 5.32
CA ARG A 82 15.62 -8.35 6.44
C ARG A 82 14.76 -8.16 7.69
N ILE A 83 14.32 -6.93 7.96
CA ILE A 83 13.42 -6.66 9.09
C ILE A 83 12.07 -7.34 8.85
N TRP A 84 11.45 -7.16 7.68
CA TRP A 84 10.19 -7.85 7.36
C TRP A 84 10.29 -9.37 7.43
N ASN A 85 11.44 -9.93 7.04
CA ASN A 85 11.70 -11.36 7.18
C ASN A 85 11.77 -11.77 8.65
N ALA A 86 12.49 -11.01 9.48
CA ALA A 86 12.65 -11.30 10.91
C ALA A 86 11.33 -11.18 11.68
N GLU A 87 10.48 -10.22 11.31
CA GLU A 87 9.14 -10.03 11.85
C GLU A 87 8.11 -11.06 11.32
N GLY A 88 8.51 -11.91 10.37
CA GLY A 88 7.64 -12.95 9.81
C GLY A 88 6.57 -12.42 8.83
N PHE A 89 6.71 -11.21 8.30
CA PHE A 89 5.76 -10.63 7.34
C PHE A 89 5.91 -11.21 5.94
N ILE A 90 7.06 -11.78 5.61
CA ILE A 90 7.29 -12.41 4.31
C ILE A 90 6.75 -13.85 4.37
N VAL A 91 5.76 -14.13 3.52
CA VAL A 91 5.21 -15.49 3.41
C VAL A 91 6.13 -16.35 2.55
N PRO A 92 6.59 -17.52 3.04
CA PRO A 92 7.41 -18.43 2.24
C PRO A 92 6.72 -18.87 0.95
N GLN A 93 7.45 -18.88 -0.16
CA GLN A 93 6.97 -19.35 -1.45
C GLN A 93 7.84 -20.49 -1.94
N ALA A 94 7.22 -21.55 -2.48
CA ALA A 94 7.95 -22.68 -3.03
C ALA A 94 8.93 -22.22 -4.11
N ASN A 95 10.16 -22.74 -4.08
CA ASN A 95 11.24 -22.43 -5.03
C ASN A 95 11.68 -20.95 -5.07
N ARG A 96 11.40 -20.16 -4.03
CA ARG A 96 11.89 -18.78 -3.92
C ARG A 96 12.59 -18.55 -2.60
N ARG A 97 13.69 -17.80 -2.63
CA ARG A 97 14.33 -17.33 -1.41
C ARG A 97 13.48 -16.25 -0.75
N MET A 98 13.52 -16.18 0.58
CA MET A 98 12.79 -15.17 1.35
C MET A 98 13.17 -13.75 0.93
N GLU A 99 14.43 -13.52 0.61
CA GLU A 99 14.90 -12.20 0.15
C GLU A 99 14.28 -11.83 -1.21
N ASP A 100 14.10 -12.80 -2.11
CA ASP A 100 13.50 -12.55 -3.43
C ASP A 100 12.00 -12.28 -3.30
N VAL A 101 11.31 -12.97 -2.37
CA VAL A 101 9.91 -12.67 -2.06
C VAL A 101 9.78 -11.27 -1.45
N GLY A 102 10.66 -10.91 -0.51
CA GLY A 102 10.71 -9.58 0.09
C GLY A 102 10.98 -8.46 -0.91
N LYS A 103 11.86 -8.68 -1.89
CA LYS A 103 12.08 -7.75 -3.01
C LYS A 103 10.83 -7.54 -3.84
N SER A 104 10.09 -8.63 -4.15
CA SER A 104 8.81 -8.49 -4.85
C SER A 104 7.80 -7.68 -4.05
N TYR A 105 7.73 -7.88 -2.73
CA TYR A 105 6.84 -7.08 -1.88
C TYR A 105 7.23 -5.60 -1.93
N PHE A 106 8.51 -5.30 -1.76
CA PHE A 106 9.03 -3.94 -1.85
C PHE A 106 8.66 -3.27 -3.18
N GLN A 107 8.89 -3.97 -4.30
CA GLN A 107 8.58 -3.45 -5.63
C GLN A 107 7.08 -3.22 -5.82
N GLU A 108 6.23 -4.11 -5.33
CA GLU A 108 4.78 -3.94 -5.38
C GLU A 108 4.33 -2.69 -4.61
N LEU A 109 4.90 -2.45 -3.42
CA LEU A 109 4.64 -1.24 -2.63
C LEU A 109 5.06 0.03 -3.36
N VAL A 110 6.26 0.05 -3.96
CA VAL A 110 6.75 1.20 -4.74
C VAL A 110 5.88 1.47 -5.96
N ASN A 111 5.40 0.42 -6.63
CA ASN A 111 4.53 0.55 -7.80
C ASN A 111 3.16 1.10 -7.43
N ARG A 112 2.51 0.52 -6.42
CA ARG A 112 1.18 0.93 -5.93
C ARG A 112 1.21 2.30 -5.26
N PHE A 113 2.35 2.67 -4.70
CA PHE A 113 2.52 3.90 -3.96
C PHE A 113 3.79 4.67 -4.39
N PRO A 114 3.73 5.36 -5.54
CA PRO A 114 4.91 5.93 -6.21
C PRO A 114 5.54 7.16 -5.53
N THR A 115 4.86 7.79 -4.56
CA THR A 115 5.48 8.81 -3.69
C THR A 115 6.44 8.23 -2.65
N TYR A 116 6.49 6.91 -2.52
CA TYR A 116 7.27 6.22 -1.51
C TYR A 116 8.68 5.96 -2.04
N LYS A 117 9.50 7.00 -2.18
CA LYS A 117 10.96 6.84 -2.06
C LYS A 117 11.32 6.61 -0.58
N ILE A 118 10.74 5.59 0.07
CA ILE A 118 10.75 5.33 1.54
C ILE A 118 11.21 6.56 2.33
N SER A 119 10.42 7.62 2.20
CA SER A 119 10.56 8.83 2.96
C SER A 119 9.19 8.88 3.54
N ILE A 120 9.07 8.27 4.72
CA ILE A 120 7.80 8.02 5.37
C ILE A 120 7.12 9.38 5.49
N LYS A 121 6.08 9.66 4.71
CA LYS A 121 5.15 10.70 5.13
C LYS A 121 4.24 9.96 6.11
N PRO A 122 4.28 10.23 7.42
CA PRO A 122 3.26 9.77 8.33
C PRO A 122 2.06 10.64 8.05
N CYS A 123 1.31 10.26 7.02
CA CYS A 123 -0.07 10.63 6.97
C CYS A 123 -0.82 9.35 6.64
N VAL A 124 -1.70 9.01 7.57
CA VAL A 124 -2.98 8.32 7.41
C VAL A 124 -3.07 6.85 7.84
N ILE A 125 -2.00 6.07 7.89
CA ILE A 125 -2.14 4.67 8.36
C ILE A 125 -2.40 4.59 9.86
N TYR A 126 -1.80 5.49 10.65
CA TYR A 126 -2.12 5.64 12.07
C TYR A 126 -3.53 6.16 12.35
N GLN A 127 -4.10 6.96 11.45
CA GLN A 127 -5.45 7.48 11.67
C GLN A 127 -6.50 6.41 11.34
N TYR A 128 -6.20 5.50 10.40
CA TYR A 128 -7.06 4.36 10.04
C TYR A 128 -6.96 3.20 11.05
N LEU A 129 -5.75 2.83 11.49
CA LEU A 129 -5.56 1.76 12.49
C LEU A 129 -5.90 2.23 13.91
N GLY A 130 -5.59 3.48 14.25
CA GLY A 130 -5.96 4.06 15.54
C GLY A 130 -7.48 4.16 15.73
N SER A 131 -8.22 4.52 14.67
CA SER A 131 -9.69 4.60 14.71
C SER A 131 -10.37 3.22 14.73
N MET A 132 -9.82 2.22 14.02
CA MET A 132 -10.33 0.83 14.09
C MET A 132 -10.08 0.16 15.44
N LEU A 133 -8.94 0.42 16.09
CA LEU A 133 -8.64 -0.14 17.42
C LEU A 133 -9.44 0.55 18.54
N SER A 134 -9.86 1.80 18.37
CA SER A 134 -10.73 2.51 19.32
C SER A 134 -12.21 2.18 19.23
N GLN A 135 -12.65 1.36 18.27
CA GLN A 135 -14.06 0.91 18.14
C GLN A 135 -14.30 -0.55 18.53
N GLN A 136 -13.30 -1.23 19.12
CA GLN A 136 -13.44 -2.57 19.71
C GLN A 136 -13.15 -2.60 21.21
N GLY A 137 -13.23 -1.45 21.88
CA GLY A 137 -13.11 -1.30 23.34
C GLY A 137 -14.38 -0.74 23.96
#